data_AF-R7M8E5-F1
#
_entry.id   AF-R7M8E5-F1
#
_cell.length_a   1.000
_cell.length_b   1.000
_cell.length_c   1.000
_cell.angle_alpha   90.00
_cell.angle_beta   90.00
_cell.angle_gamma   90.00
#
_symmetry.space_group_name_H-M   'P 1'
#
loop_
_entity.id
_entity.type
_entity.pdbx_description
1 polymer ?
#
loop_
_entity_poly.entity_id
_entity_poly.type
_entity_poly.pdbx_seq_one_letter_code
_entity_poly.pdbx_strand_id
1 'polypeptide(L)'
;MNLEIFNLLGNETKNFVSSFVNELAKALDKGNNMNIGVVYGLDNEKITLLNPENGKEEDIYIYTTENELEKLHNHGIYENIYKMNKLDFYNLYSGQKVQLNGDKCELYNGEIDIKSDDAWYKLDDLYGVLRDNENTNFVVQKITDDKIYLTHENGSGSIYTYKELYPDFNVGDIVKRVNGKYIK
;
A
#
# COMPACT_ATOMS: atom_id res chain seq x y z
N MET A 1 17.71 -6.50 32.80
CA MET A 1 17.52 -7.94 33.07
C MET A 1 18.92 -8.54 33.28
N ASN A 2 19.17 -9.19 34.42
CA ASN A 2 20.50 -9.71 34.76
C ASN A 2 20.89 -10.89 33.84
N LEU A 3 22.00 -10.76 33.12
CA LEU A 3 22.53 -11.75 32.16
C LEU A 3 22.98 -13.07 32.82
N GLU A 4 23.10 -13.13 34.15
CA GLU A 4 23.60 -14.30 34.88
C GLU A 4 22.59 -15.47 34.94
N ILE A 5 21.29 -15.20 34.83
CA ILE A 5 20.25 -16.25 34.88
C ILE A 5 20.20 -17.06 33.57
N PHE A 6 20.63 -16.47 32.45
CA PHE A 6 20.58 -17.12 31.13
C PHE A 6 21.48 -18.36 31.03
N ASN A 7 22.62 -18.36 31.73
CA ASN A 7 23.59 -19.46 31.64
C ASN A 7 23.14 -20.74 32.33
N LEU A 8 22.17 -20.68 33.24
CA LEU A 8 21.62 -21.82 34.00
C LEU A 8 20.52 -22.60 33.26
N LEU A 9 20.08 -22.12 32.09
CA LEU A 9 19.00 -22.75 31.31
C LEU A 9 19.56 -23.79 30.31
N GLY A 10 18.80 -24.87 30.10
CA GLY A 10 19.07 -25.86 29.05
C GLY A 10 18.95 -25.26 27.64
N ASN A 11 19.62 -25.86 26.65
CA ASN A 11 19.69 -25.32 25.29
C ASN A 11 18.31 -25.09 24.64
N GLU A 12 17.33 -25.96 24.88
CA GLU A 12 15.97 -25.78 24.35
C GLU A 12 15.28 -24.55 24.93
N THR A 13 15.40 -24.34 26.24
CA THR A 13 14.83 -23.15 26.91
C THR A 13 15.54 -21.88 26.45
N LYS A 14 16.86 -21.91 26.22
CA LYS A 14 17.60 -20.77 25.64
C LYS A 14 17.11 -20.43 24.24
N ASN A 15 16.92 -21.43 23.37
CA ASN A 15 16.41 -21.24 22.02
C ASN A 15 14.99 -20.67 22.01
N PHE A 16 14.11 -21.17 22.87
CA PHE A 16 12.75 -20.65 23.01
C PHE A 16 12.75 -19.17 23.44
N VAL A 17 13.53 -18.83 24.48
CA VAL A 17 13.60 -17.45 24.98
C VAL A 17 14.22 -16.52 23.93
N SER A 18 15.27 -16.94 23.22
CA SER A 18 15.83 -16.15 22.12
C SER A 18 14.84 -15.95 20.97
N SER A 19 14.06 -16.98 20.61
CA SER A 19 13.01 -16.85 19.60
C SER A 19 11.95 -15.84 20.04
N PHE A 20 11.49 -15.95 21.29
CA PHE A 20 10.51 -15.03 21.86
C PHE A 20 11.02 -13.59 21.92
N VAL A 21 12.27 -13.37 22.35
CA VAL A 21 12.88 -12.02 22.39
C VAL A 21 13.02 -11.45 20.98
N ASN A 22 13.37 -12.26 19.97
CA ASN A 22 13.44 -11.80 18.58
C ASN A 22 12.06 -11.46 18.01
N GLU A 23 11.03 -12.25 18.33
CA GLU A 23 9.64 -11.93 17.97
C GLU A 23 9.15 -10.67 18.67
N LEU A 24 9.50 -10.49 19.95
CA LEU A 24 9.16 -9.29 20.73
C LEU A 24 9.88 -8.06 20.18
N ALA A 25 11.17 -8.17 19.83
CA ALA A 25 11.93 -7.09 19.21
C ALA A 25 11.36 -6.72 17.84
N LYS A 26 10.99 -7.70 17.01
CA LYS A 26 10.27 -7.46 15.75
C LYS A 26 8.91 -6.78 15.98
N ALA A 27 8.17 -7.17 17.01
CA ALA A 27 6.90 -6.55 17.36
C ALA A 27 7.07 -5.12 17.92
N LEU A 28 8.15 -4.86 18.65
CA LEU A 28 8.49 -3.54 19.22
C LEU A 28 9.08 -2.59 18.18
N ASP A 29 9.92 -3.06 17.26
CA ASP A 29 10.37 -2.28 16.10
C ASP A 29 9.18 -1.94 15.19
N LYS A 30 8.21 -2.85 15.03
CA LYS A 30 6.93 -2.52 14.39
C LYS A 30 6.13 -1.44 15.12
N GLY A 31 6.33 -1.27 16.44
CA GLY A 31 5.73 -0.19 17.23
C GLY A 31 6.35 1.19 16.99
N ASN A 32 7.57 1.25 16.43
CA ASN A 32 8.18 2.47 15.87
C ASN A 32 7.95 2.62 14.36
N ASN A 33 7.42 1.58 13.70
CA ASN A 33 7.00 1.62 12.31
C ASN A 33 5.60 2.25 12.19
N MET A 34 5.34 2.81 11.02
CA MET A 34 4.06 3.39 10.65
C MET A 34 2.92 2.36 10.82
N ASN A 35 2.06 2.57 11.81
CA ASN A 35 0.87 1.74 12.00
C ASN A 35 -0.24 2.13 11.00
N ILE A 36 -0.38 3.44 10.73
CA ILE A 36 -1.34 3.98 9.77
C ILE A 36 -0.59 4.89 8.80
N GLY A 37 -0.73 4.62 7.50
CA GLY A 37 -0.11 5.37 6.42
C GLY A 37 -1.14 5.88 5.42
N VAL A 38 -0.79 6.94 4.70
CA VAL A 38 -1.55 7.39 3.52
C VAL A 38 -0.85 6.85 2.27
N VAL A 39 -1.61 6.24 1.37
CA VAL A 39 -1.11 5.80 0.06
C VAL A 39 -0.65 7.02 -0.73
N TYR A 40 0.66 7.16 -0.91
CA TYR A 40 1.27 8.26 -1.63
C TYR A 40 1.53 7.88 -3.09
N GLY A 41 2.04 6.66 -3.31
CA GLY A 41 2.34 6.12 -4.63
C GLY A 41 1.83 4.69 -4.82
N LEU A 42 1.46 4.35 -6.05
CA LEU A 42 1.02 3.01 -6.47
C LEU A 42 1.74 2.59 -7.75
N ASP A 43 2.53 1.54 -7.68
CA ASP A 43 3.19 0.93 -8.83
C ASP A 43 3.11 -0.60 -8.74
N ASN A 44 2.07 -1.16 -9.37
CA ASN A 44 1.73 -2.57 -9.33
C ASN A 44 1.58 -3.04 -7.87
N GLU A 45 2.27 -4.10 -7.49
CA GLU A 45 2.31 -4.63 -6.12
C GLU A 45 3.03 -3.70 -5.12
N LYS A 46 3.79 -2.71 -5.59
CA LYS A 46 4.51 -1.77 -4.73
C LYS A 46 3.64 -0.57 -4.38
N ILE A 47 3.56 -0.28 -3.08
CA ILE A 47 2.86 0.88 -2.54
C ILE A 47 3.85 1.73 -1.76
N THR A 48 3.91 3.01 -2.06
CA THR A 48 4.62 3.99 -1.23
C THR A 48 3.62 4.60 -0.25
N LEU A 49 3.86 4.43 1.04
CA LEU A 49 3.07 4.96 2.11
C LEU A 49 3.75 6.16 2.76
N LEU A 50 3.00 7.24 2.98
CA LEU A 50 3.45 8.41 3.72
C LEU A 50 3.01 8.29 5.18
N ASN A 51 3.99 8.39 6.09
CA ASN A 51 3.75 8.43 7.52
C ASN A 51 3.27 9.83 7.96
N PRO A 52 2.03 9.99 8.44
CA PRO A 52 1.48 11.30 8.81
C PRO A 52 2.14 11.92 10.05
N GLU A 53 2.84 11.12 10.86
CA GLU A 53 3.49 11.61 12.08
C GLU A 53 4.85 12.26 11.82
N ASN A 54 5.60 11.78 10.83
CA ASN A 54 6.98 12.20 10.61
C ASN A 54 7.33 12.56 9.15
N GLY A 55 6.43 12.40 8.19
CA GLY A 55 6.64 12.75 6.77
C GLY A 55 7.50 11.77 5.98
N LYS A 56 7.99 10.69 6.60
CA LYS A 56 8.77 9.67 5.89
C LYS A 56 7.88 8.85 4.97
N GLU A 57 8.44 8.51 3.83
CA GLU A 57 7.87 7.57 2.87
C GLU A 57 8.45 6.18 3.09
N GLU A 58 7.61 5.17 3.05
CA GLU A 58 7.98 3.77 3.18
C GLU A 58 7.36 2.96 2.05
N ASP A 59 8.20 2.19 1.36
CA ASP A 59 7.74 1.27 0.33
C ASP A 59 7.35 -0.06 0.98
N ILE A 60 6.14 -0.50 0.66
CA ILE A 60 5.61 -1.83 1.01
C ILE A 60 5.20 -2.58 -0.26
N TYR A 61 5.09 -3.89 -0.15
CA TYR A 61 4.66 -4.78 -1.21
C TYR A 61 3.39 -5.50 -0.80
N ILE A 62 2.39 -5.50 -1.67
CA ILE A 62 1.13 -6.18 -1.44
C ILE A 62 1.05 -7.47 -2.22
N TYR A 63 0.61 -8.54 -1.55
CA TYR A 63 0.16 -9.75 -2.21
C TYR A 63 -1.30 -10.04 -1.85
N THR A 64 -2.02 -10.60 -2.81
CA THR A 64 -3.42 -11.02 -2.66
C THR A 64 -3.57 -12.54 -2.77
N THR A 65 -2.56 -13.20 -3.35
CA THR A 65 -2.44 -14.66 -3.51
C THR A 65 -1.04 -15.16 -3.18
N GLU A 66 -0.92 -16.42 -2.77
CA GLU A 66 0.38 -17.03 -2.44
C GLU A 66 1.34 -17.09 -3.64
N ASN A 67 0.83 -17.17 -4.87
CA ASN A 67 1.64 -17.11 -6.09
C ASN A 67 2.30 -15.73 -6.28
N GLU A 68 1.61 -14.64 -5.90
CA GLU A 68 2.20 -13.30 -5.93
C GLU A 68 3.30 -13.16 -4.87
N LEU A 69 3.10 -13.74 -3.68
CA LEU A 69 4.12 -13.80 -2.64
C LEU A 69 5.37 -14.57 -3.10
N GLU A 70 5.19 -15.72 -3.74
CA GLU A 70 6.30 -16.50 -4.30
C GLU A 70 7.07 -15.71 -5.37
N LYS A 71 6.35 -14.98 -6.24
CA LYS A 71 6.98 -14.08 -7.22
C LYS A 71 7.83 -13.01 -6.55
N LEU A 72 7.34 -12.36 -5.48
CA LEU A 72 8.11 -11.36 -4.73
C LEU A 72 9.41 -11.95 -4.18
N HIS A 73 9.34 -13.11 -3.52
CA HIS A 73 10.51 -13.82 -3.00
C HIS A 73 11.51 -14.18 -4.10
N ASN A 74 11.03 -14.65 -5.26
CA ASN A 74 11.87 -14.97 -6.41
C ASN A 74 12.59 -13.74 -6.99
N HIS A 75 12.07 -12.53 -6.78
CA HIS A 75 12.72 -11.26 -7.13
C HIS A 75 13.61 -10.71 -6.01
N GLY A 76 13.81 -11.45 -4.92
CA GLY A 76 14.67 -11.06 -3.81
C GLY A 76 14.03 -10.10 -2.80
N ILE A 77 12.71 -9.92 -2.86
CA ILE A 77 11.96 -9.08 -1.92
C ILE A 77 11.45 -9.99 -0.80
N TYR A 78 11.86 -9.76 0.44
CA TYR A 78 11.50 -10.60 1.61
C TYR A 78 10.96 -9.81 2.81
N GLU A 79 10.99 -8.47 2.73
CA GLU A 79 10.62 -7.57 3.81
C GLU A 79 9.56 -6.58 3.33
N ASN A 80 8.83 -5.98 4.28
CA ASN A 80 7.73 -5.05 4.01
C ASN A 80 6.65 -5.61 3.08
N ILE A 81 6.41 -6.93 3.16
CA ILE A 81 5.38 -7.62 2.40
C ILE A 81 4.13 -7.78 3.27
N TYR A 82 2.98 -7.38 2.76
CA TYR A 82 1.71 -7.41 3.47
C TYR A 82 0.61 -8.05 2.62
N LYS A 83 -0.25 -8.83 3.28
CA LYS A 83 -1.43 -9.42 2.68
C LYS A 83 -2.56 -8.39 2.64
N MET A 84 -3.24 -8.29 1.51
CA MET A 84 -4.47 -7.49 1.38
C MET A 84 -5.56 -8.31 0.71
N ASN A 85 -6.82 -7.99 0.99
CA ASN A 85 -7.92 -8.52 0.20
C ASN A 85 -7.76 -8.04 -1.26
N LYS A 86 -7.93 -8.96 -2.22
CA LYS A 86 -7.77 -8.66 -3.65
C LYS A 86 -8.63 -7.49 -4.13
N LEU A 87 -9.90 -7.45 -3.71
CA LEU A 87 -10.83 -6.41 -4.11
C LEU A 87 -10.45 -5.06 -3.49
N ASP A 88 -10.02 -5.05 -2.23
CA ASP A 88 -9.56 -3.83 -1.57
C ASP A 88 -8.30 -3.29 -2.23
N PHE A 89 -7.35 -4.16 -2.58
CA PHE A 89 -6.13 -3.79 -3.31
C PHE A 89 -6.45 -3.25 -4.71
N TYR A 90 -7.37 -3.87 -5.44
CA TYR A 90 -7.74 -3.37 -6.77
C TYR A 90 -8.44 -2.02 -6.74
N ASN A 91 -9.23 -1.76 -5.70
CA ASN A 91 -9.88 -0.47 -5.48
C ASN A 91 -8.96 0.56 -4.82
N LEU A 92 -7.70 0.23 -4.55
CA LEU A 92 -6.79 1.11 -3.85
C LEU A 92 -6.39 2.30 -4.76
N TYR A 93 -6.38 3.50 -4.20
CA TYR A 93 -5.93 4.72 -4.89
C TYR A 93 -5.13 5.63 -3.96
N SER A 94 -4.26 6.48 -4.53
CA SER A 94 -3.50 7.46 -3.76
C SER A 94 -4.41 8.38 -2.95
N GLY A 95 -4.03 8.69 -1.71
CA GLY A 95 -4.82 9.44 -0.74
C GLY A 95 -5.68 8.55 0.16
N GLN A 96 -5.84 7.26 -0.13
CA GLN A 96 -6.47 6.35 0.83
C GLN A 96 -5.56 6.08 2.03
N LYS A 97 -6.17 5.85 3.18
CA LYS A 97 -5.46 5.48 4.39
C LYS A 97 -5.48 3.96 4.53
N VAL A 98 -4.36 3.41 4.97
CA VAL A 98 -4.25 1.98 5.28
C VAL A 98 -3.63 1.80 6.66
N GLN A 99 -3.94 0.68 7.28
CA GLN A 99 -3.38 0.25 8.55
C GLN A 99 -2.55 -1.03 8.34
N LEU A 100 -1.35 -1.06 8.90
CA LEU A 100 -0.44 -2.20 8.87
C LEU A 100 -0.59 -3.00 10.16
N ASN A 101 -1.33 -4.11 10.10
CA ASN A 101 -1.65 -4.97 11.22
C ASN A 101 -0.91 -6.31 11.11
N GLY A 102 0.29 -6.40 11.70
CA GLY A 102 1.09 -7.61 11.66
C GLY A 102 1.64 -7.88 10.26
N ASP A 103 1.08 -8.85 9.55
CA ASP A 103 1.38 -9.22 8.16
C ASP A 103 0.30 -8.75 7.18
N LYS A 104 -0.68 -7.97 7.63
CA LYS A 104 -1.81 -7.48 6.82
C LYS A 104 -1.76 -5.99 6.59
N CYS A 105 -2.23 -5.58 5.41
CA CYS A 105 -2.54 -4.20 5.06
C CYS A 105 -4.05 -4.09 4.84
N GLU A 106 -4.71 -3.20 5.57
CA GLU A 106 -6.17 -3.07 5.58
C GLU A 106 -6.57 -1.61 5.32
N LEU A 107 -7.68 -1.38 4.61
CA LEU A 107 -8.21 -0.04 4.43
C LEU A 107 -8.61 0.57 5.77
N TYR A 108 -8.16 1.79 6.05
CA TYR A 108 -8.44 2.50 7.29
C TYR A 108 -9.36 3.69 7.02
N ASN A 109 -10.55 3.67 7.60
CA ASN A 109 -11.54 4.75 7.42
C ASN A 109 -11.57 5.77 8.56
N GLY A 110 -10.80 5.55 9.63
CA GLY A 110 -10.74 6.46 10.78
C GLY A 110 -9.99 7.75 10.49
N GLU A 111 -10.03 8.69 11.44
CA GLU A 111 -9.28 9.95 11.35
C GLU A 111 -7.77 9.70 11.54
N ILE A 112 -6.97 10.56 10.92
CA ILE A 112 -5.53 10.63 11.12
C ILE A 112 -5.18 12.05 11.54
N ASP A 113 -4.29 12.16 12.51
CA ASP A 113 -3.71 13.43 12.93
C ASP A 113 -2.37 13.61 12.21
N ILE A 114 -2.24 14.71 11.46
CA ILE A 114 -1.03 15.01 10.71
C ILE A 114 -0.14 15.87 11.61
N LYS A 115 0.96 15.26 12.10
CA LYS A 115 1.85 15.90 13.10
C LYS A 115 3.11 16.51 12.47
N SER A 116 3.37 16.22 11.20
CA SER A 116 4.54 16.70 10.47
C SER A 116 4.14 17.70 9.39
N ASP A 117 4.80 18.87 9.38
CA ASP A 117 4.63 19.86 8.32
C ASP A 117 5.01 19.28 6.94
N ASP A 118 6.05 18.45 6.87
CA ASP A 118 6.45 17.77 5.64
C ASP A 118 5.36 16.81 5.14
N ALA A 119 4.76 16.04 6.06
CA ALA A 119 3.62 15.20 5.72
C ALA A 119 2.43 16.04 5.23
N TRP A 120 2.18 17.18 5.89
CA TRP A 120 1.10 18.08 5.53
C TRP A 120 1.27 18.63 4.11
N TYR A 121 2.44 19.15 3.74
CA TYR A 121 2.70 19.68 2.40
C TYR A 121 2.54 18.61 1.31
N LYS A 122 3.12 17.42 1.52
CA LYS A 122 2.98 16.30 0.56
C LYS A 122 1.53 15.88 0.37
N LEU A 123 0.75 15.84 1.46
CA LEU A 123 -0.66 15.51 1.39
C LEU A 123 -1.48 16.61 0.73
N ASP A 124 -1.21 17.89 1.00
CA ASP A 124 -1.92 18.99 0.35
C ASP A 124 -1.69 18.99 -1.16
N ASP A 125 -0.45 18.79 -1.61
CA ASP A 125 -0.10 18.63 -3.03
C ASP A 125 -0.81 17.43 -3.66
N LEU A 126 -0.75 16.26 -3.00
CA LEU A 126 -1.42 15.04 -3.47
C LEU A 126 -2.94 15.26 -3.62
N TYR A 127 -3.59 15.79 -2.58
CA TYR A 127 -5.03 16.05 -2.62
C TYR A 127 -5.40 17.16 -3.60
N GLY A 128 -4.50 18.12 -3.85
CA GLY A 128 -4.62 19.08 -4.95
C GLY A 128 -4.78 18.38 -6.30
N VAL A 129 -3.83 17.51 -6.64
CA VAL A 129 -3.86 16.74 -7.90
C VAL A 129 -5.09 15.83 -7.98
N LEU A 130 -5.47 15.18 -6.88
CA LEU A 130 -6.65 14.31 -6.85
C LEU A 130 -7.95 15.09 -7.08
N ARG A 131 -8.08 16.29 -6.50
CA ARG A 131 -9.22 17.19 -6.74
C ARG A 131 -9.29 17.65 -8.19
N ASP A 132 -8.15 17.99 -8.80
CA ASP A 132 -8.09 18.43 -10.19
C ASP A 132 -8.46 17.31 -11.17
N ASN A 133 -8.16 16.06 -10.82
CA ASN A 133 -8.51 14.88 -11.62
C ASN A 133 -9.95 14.41 -11.42
N GLU A 134 -10.60 14.79 -10.33
CA GLU A 134 -11.98 14.41 -10.04
C GLU A 134 -12.94 15.11 -11.02
N ASN A 135 -13.98 14.41 -11.46
CA ASN A 135 -14.91 14.87 -12.51
C ASN A 135 -14.26 15.16 -13.88
N THR A 136 -13.05 14.67 -14.14
CA THR A 136 -12.42 14.75 -15.47
C THR A 136 -12.66 13.49 -16.28
N ASN A 137 -12.60 13.65 -17.61
CA ASN A 137 -12.72 12.55 -18.56
C ASN A 137 -11.35 11.95 -18.90
N PHE A 138 -11.36 10.64 -19.11
CA PHE A 138 -10.21 9.84 -19.51
C PHE A 138 -10.59 8.96 -20.69
N VAL A 139 -9.62 8.68 -21.55
CA VAL A 139 -9.78 7.79 -22.71
C VAL A 139 -9.11 6.46 -22.40
N VAL A 140 -9.80 5.34 -22.63
CA VAL A 140 -9.23 4.00 -22.57
C VAL A 140 -8.31 3.79 -23.76
N GLN A 141 -7.00 3.72 -23.52
CA GLN A 141 -5.97 3.60 -24.56
C GLN A 141 -5.61 2.15 -24.87
N LYS A 142 -5.50 1.32 -23.83
CA LYS A 142 -5.02 -0.05 -23.95
C LYS A 142 -5.65 -0.91 -22.86
N ILE A 143 -5.97 -2.15 -23.20
CA ILE A 143 -6.43 -3.17 -22.25
C ILE A 143 -5.49 -4.38 -22.39
N THR A 144 -4.95 -4.86 -21.28
CA THR A 144 -4.20 -6.13 -21.17
C THR A 144 -5.08 -7.20 -20.54
N ASP A 145 -4.50 -8.36 -20.20
CA ASP A 145 -5.24 -9.42 -19.53
C ASP A 145 -5.77 -8.98 -18.14
N ASP A 146 -5.03 -8.11 -17.45
CA ASP A 146 -5.26 -7.69 -16.07
C ASP A 146 -5.54 -6.20 -15.88
N LYS A 147 -5.09 -5.32 -16.80
CA LYS A 147 -5.13 -3.86 -16.63
C LYS A 147 -5.83 -3.12 -17.77
N ILE A 148 -6.36 -1.96 -17.42
CA ILE A 148 -6.90 -0.95 -18.33
C ILE A 148 -6.02 0.29 -18.16
N TYR A 149 -5.46 0.77 -19.25
CA TYR A 149 -4.65 1.99 -19.30
C TYR A 149 -5.48 3.15 -19.83
N LEU A 150 -5.45 4.25 -19.10
CA LEU A 150 -6.23 5.46 -19.26
C LEU A 150 -5.28 6.64 -19.46
N THR A 151 -5.69 7.59 -20.29
CA THR A 151 -5.02 8.88 -20.46
C THR A 151 -6.04 10.01 -20.35
N HIS A 152 -5.60 11.22 -20.02
CA HIS A 152 -6.47 12.39 -20.11
C HIS A 152 -6.90 12.61 -21.56
N GLU A 153 -8.05 13.27 -21.79
CA GLU A 153 -8.53 13.54 -23.16
C GLU A 153 -7.54 14.32 -24.03
N ASN A 154 -6.69 15.14 -23.42
CA ASN A 154 -5.61 15.87 -24.10
C ASN A 154 -4.36 15.00 -24.40
N GLY A 155 -4.39 13.71 -24.08
CA GLY A 155 -3.31 12.75 -24.28
C GLY A 155 -2.17 12.82 -23.25
N SER A 156 -2.29 13.66 -22.20
CA SER A 156 -1.31 13.69 -21.13
C SER A 156 -1.57 12.57 -20.10
N GLY A 157 -0.51 12.16 -19.40
CA GLY A 157 -0.59 11.17 -18.33
C GLY A 157 -0.90 9.74 -18.80
N SER A 158 -0.44 8.78 -18.01
CA SER A 158 -0.77 7.37 -18.17
C SER A 158 -1.12 6.83 -16.80
N ILE A 159 -2.38 6.46 -16.63
CA ILE A 159 -2.93 5.88 -15.40
C ILE A 159 -3.39 4.47 -15.74
N TYR A 160 -3.33 3.54 -14.81
CA TYR A 160 -3.95 2.23 -15.00
C TYR A 160 -4.93 1.91 -13.88
N THR A 161 -5.86 1.03 -14.19
CA THR A 161 -6.75 0.37 -13.24
C THR A 161 -6.90 -1.10 -13.61
N TYR A 162 -7.55 -1.89 -12.77
CA TYR A 162 -7.71 -3.33 -12.99
C TYR A 162 -8.92 -3.64 -13.87
N LYS A 163 -8.72 -4.48 -14.88
CA LYS A 163 -9.78 -4.91 -15.81
C LYS A 163 -10.95 -5.58 -15.10
N GLU A 164 -10.67 -6.32 -14.03
CA GLU A 164 -11.68 -7.01 -13.23
C GLU A 164 -12.70 -6.05 -12.59
N LEU A 165 -12.31 -4.80 -12.32
CA LEU A 165 -13.24 -3.78 -11.79
C LEU A 165 -14.17 -3.20 -12.85
N TYR A 166 -13.74 -3.22 -14.11
CA TYR A 166 -14.43 -2.57 -15.22
C TYR A 166 -14.46 -3.49 -16.45
N PRO A 167 -15.09 -4.67 -16.36
CA PRO A 167 -15.05 -5.69 -17.41
C PRO A 167 -15.68 -5.21 -18.73
N ASP A 168 -16.57 -4.21 -18.67
CA ASP A 168 -17.30 -3.68 -19.82
C ASP A 168 -16.60 -2.52 -20.54
N PHE A 169 -15.43 -2.09 -20.06
CA PHE A 169 -14.65 -1.03 -20.72
C PHE A 169 -13.97 -1.57 -21.98
N ASN A 170 -13.98 -0.76 -23.03
CA ASN A 170 -13.36 -1.06 -24.32
C ASN A 170 -12.36 0.02 -24.71
N VAL A 171 -11.36 -0.33 -25.52
CA VAL A 171 -10.43 0.65 -26.09
C VAL A 171 -11.20 1.70 -26.89
N GLY A 172 -10.92 2.97 -26.61
CA GLY A 172 -11.63 4.13 -27.18
C GLY A 172 -12.80 4.64 -26.34
N ASP A 173 -13.20 3.95 -25.27
CA ASP A 173 -14.22 4.47 -24.35
C ASP A 173 -13.73 5.75 -23.66
N ILE A 174 -14.64 6.71 -23.50
CA ILE A 174 -14.45 7.87 -22.63
C ILE A 174 -15.12 7.56 -21.30
N VAL A 175 -14.37 7.69 -20.22
CA VAL A 175 -14.82 7.40 -18.85
C VAL A 175 -14.52 8.59 -17.95
N LYS A 176 -15.44 8.92 -17.05
CA LYS A 176 -15.31 10.02 -16.11
C LYS A 176 -14.87 9.50 -14.74
N ARG A 177 -13.94 10.20 -14.09
CA ARG A 177 -13.58 9.90 -12.70
C ARG A 177 -14.62 10.52 -11.75
N VAL A 178 -15.33 9.68 -11.00
CA VAL A 178 -16.34 10.08 -10.01
C VAL A 178 -16.12 9.28 -8.72
N ASN A 179 -15.93 10.00 -7.61
CA ASN A 179 -15.58 9.49 -6.28
C ASN A 179 -14.42 8.49 -6.34
N GLY A 180 -13.35 8.83 -7.07
CA GLY A 180 -12.18 7.98 -7.23
C GLY A 180 -12.37 6.74 -8.13
N LYS A 181 -13.58 6.53 -8.70
CA LYS A 181 -13.88 5.43 -9.62
C LYS A 181 -14.09 5.92 -11.04
N TYR A 182 -14.02 5.03 -12.02
CA TYR A 182 -14.30 5.37 -13.41
C TYR A 182 -15.71 4.95 -13.79
N ILE A 183 -16.49 5.87 -14.34
CA ILE A 183 -17.85 5.60 -14.83
C ILE A 183 -17.92 5.94 -16.33
N LYS A 184 -18.70 5.18 -17.08
CA LYS A 184 -18.95 5.42 -18.50
C LYS A 184 -20.12 6.39 -18.69
#